data_AF-A0A4V0XPZ2-F1
#
_entry.id   AF-A0A4V0XPZ2-F1
#
_cell.length_a   1.000
_cell.length_b   1.000
_cell.length_c   1.000
_cell.angle_alpha   90.00
_cell.angle_beta   90.00
_cell.angle_gamma   90.00
#
_symmetry.space_group_name_H-M   'P 1'
#
loop_
_entity.id
_entity.type
_entity.pdbx_description
1 polymer ?
#
loop_
_entity_poly.entity_id
_entity_poly.type
_entity_poly.pdbx_seq_one_letter_code
_entity_poly.pdbx_strand_id
1 'polypeptide(L)'
;MPSLTRKPKPGWPWIAGSLVVAAVVFFAMPDLNPWLRIPILLICGIFLAVGFRLALVGRTKRKVDPRTLPPRDQPDQQQTLIPNSWSANRGEIVLSLDRLAVFHPFLVSGKADQHPADARLFAAGDRDKILRSLKEHLLDGGSHGAMVADCADSAFTVAAYSEVFDACVFLAWSGPTAKTLISRHRLKPGARLITINTYTQPTSRTEQRQSDIVPGERSQKGTCIAVWPIIADFLTDDQPTLKEKHASITPDEWARIAQLVQLFQARPLASRPVRSLAPYLSGKEGVSAPPNG
;
A
#
# COMPACT_ATOMS: atom_id res chain seq x y z
N MET A 1 -42.55 8.66 -12.83
CA MET A 1 -41.80 9.76 -12.18
C MET A 1 -41.55 9.37 -10.73
N PRO A 2 -40.30 9.16 -10.28
CA PRO A 2 -40.04 8.82 -8.88
C PRO A 2 -39.89 10.10 -8.04
N SER A 3 -40.65 10.18 -6.95
CA SER A 3 -40.61 11.27 -5.98
C SER A 3 -39.32 11.23 -5.15
N LEU A 4 -38.51 12.27 -5.26
CA LEU A 4 -37.32 12.50 -4.43
C LEU A 4 -37.73 12.88 -3.00
N THR A 5 -37.84 11.91 -2.10
CA THR A 5 -37.90 12.16 -0.66
C THR A 5 -36.49 12.52 -0.15
N ARG A 6 -36.26 13.80 0.12
CA ARG A 6 -35.03 14.27 0.78
C ARG A 6 -34.98 13.75 2.22
N LYS A 7 -33.97 12.93 2.55
CA LYS A 7 -33.66 12.59 3.94
C LYS A 7 -33.25 13.87 4.71
N PRO A 8 -33.74 14.07 5.95
CA PRO A 8 -33.34 15.20 6.77
C PRO A 8 -31.86 15.08 7.15
N LYS A 9 -31.13 16.20 7.09
CA LYS A 9 -29.72 16.25 7.50
C LYS A 9 -29.63 16.10 9.03
N PRO A 10 -28.81 15.19 9.55
CA PRO A 10 -28.54 15.12 10.98
C PRO A 10 -27.61 16.28 11.34
N GLY A 11 -27.95 17.11 12.33
CA GLY A 11 -26.98 18.08 12.83
C GLY A 11 -27.45 19.21 13.71
N TRP A 12 -28.74 19.37 13.99
CA TRP A 12 -29.24 20.49 14.81
C TRP A 12 -29.92 20.18 16.17
N PRO A 13 -30.40 18.96 16.50
CA PRO A 13 -31.16 18.80 17.74
C PRO A 13 -30.31 18.72 19.03
N TRP A 14 -29.00 18.50 18.94
CA TRP A 14 -28.18 18.24 20.13
C TRP A 14 -27.74 19.49 20.90
N ILE A 15 -27.50 20.62 20.21
CA ILE A 15 -27.02 21.85 20.87
C ILE A 15 -28.16 22.56 21.61
N ALA A 16 -29.38 22.53 21.07
CA ALA A 16 -30.55 23.09 21.74
C ALA A 16 -30.93 22.30 23.01
N GLY A 17 -30.73 20.97 23.01
CA GLY A 17 -31.02 20.12 24.17
C GLY A 17 -30.16 20.44 25.39
N SER A 18 -28.86 20.67 25.21
CA SER A 18 -27.93 20.88 26.34
C SER A 18 -28.15 22.21 27.08
N LEU A 19 -28.55 23.27 26.37
CA LEU A 19 -28.86 24.57 26.99
C LEU A 19 -30.16 24.52 27.80
N VAL A 20 -31.16 23.76 27.34
CA VAL A 20 -32.43 23.57 28.06
C VAL A 20 -32.19 22.75 29.33
N VAL A 21 -31.38 21.70 29.28
CA VAL A 21 -31.05 20.89 30.48
C VAL A 21 -30.31 21.70 31.54
N ALA A 22 -29.34 22.53 31.16
CA ALA A 22 -28.62 23.39 32.09
C ALA A 22 -29.55 24.43 32.76
N ALA A 23 -30.46 25.04 31.98
CA ALA A 23 -31.44 25.99 32.51
C ALA A 23 -32.46 25.32 33.45
N VAL A 24 -32.94 24.11 33.09
CA VAL A 24 -33.88 23.34 33.91
C VAL A 24 -33.23 22.94 35.24
N VAL A 25 -31.99 22.46 35.25
CA VAL A 25 -31.28 22.12 36.50
C VAL A 25 -31.06 23.35 37.38
N PHE A 26 -30.77 24.52 36.78
CA PHE A 26 -30.52 25.75 37.53
C PHE A 26 -31.80 26.35 38.16
N PHE A 27 -32.95 26.24 37.48
CA PHE A 27 -34.22 26.78 37.97
C PHE A 27 -35.03 25.79 38.81
N ALA A 28 -34.88 24.48 38.61
CA ALA A 28 -35.67 23.47 39.31
C ALA A 28 -35.12 23.06 40.68
N MET A 29 -33.90 23.49 41.05
CA MET A 29 -33.27 23.12 42.33
C MET A 29 -32.75 24.35 43.10
N PRO A 30 -33.66 25.18 43.66
CA PRO A 30 -33.28 26.39 44.40
C PRO A 30 -32.47 26.10 45.68
N ASP A 31 -32.59 24.89 46.22
CA ASP A 31 -31.92 24.47 47.47
C ASP A 31 -30.54 23.82 47.24
N LEU A 32 -30.06 23.76 45.99
CA LEU A 32 -28.75 23.18 45.71
C LEU A 32 -27.65 24.00 46.39
N ASN A 33 -26.80 23.33 47.18
CA ASN A 33 -25.69 23.94 47.91
C ASN A 33 -24.86 24.86 46.97
N PRO A 34 -24.64 26.13 47.34
CA PRO A 34 -23.96 27.10 46.47
C PRO A 34 -22.56 26.65 46.05
N TRP A 35 -21.87 25.85 46.88
CA TRP A 35 -20.54 25.32 46.56
C TRP A 35 -20.55 24.24 45.47
N LEU A 36 -21.69 23.57 45.23
CA LEU A 36 -21.86 22.61 44.13
C LEU A 36 -22.28 23.27 42.81
N ARG A 37 -22.79 24.51 42.83
CA ARG A 37 -23.22 25.22 41.61
C ARG A 37 -22.05 25.60 40.72
N ILE A 38 -20.94 26.02 41.33
CA ILE A 38 -19.74 26.48 40.61
C ILE A 38 -19.13 25.37 39.73
N PRO A 39 -18.85 24.14 40.24
CA PRO A 39 -18.29 23.08 39.40
C PRO A 39 -19.25 22.62 38.30
N ILE A 40 -20.56 22.59 38.55
CA ILE A 40 -21.56 22.22 37.52
C ILE A 40 -21.56 23.23 36.37
N LEU A 41 -21.53 24.54 36.68
CA LEU A 41 -21.45 25.59 35.66
C LEU A 41 -20.14 25.52 34.87
N LEU A 42 -19.01 25.22 35.52
CA LEU A 42 -17.72 25.02 34.85
C LEU A 42 -17.77 23.84 33.87
N ILE A 43 -18.33 22.71 34.28
CA ILE A 43 -18.47 21.52 33.43
C ILE A 43 -19.36 21.84 32.22
N CYS A 44 -20.52 22.46 32.43
CA CYS A 44 -21.40 22.89 31.34
C CYS A 44 -20.71 23.88 30.38
N GLY A 45 -19.92 24.82 30.90
CA GLY A 45 -19.13 25.76 30.11
C GLY A 45 -18.09 25.07 29.22
N ILE A 46 -17.39 24.06 29.74
CA ILE A 46 -16.42 23.26 28.98
C ILE A 46 -17.10 22.51 27.84
N PHE A 47 -18.23 21.85 28.09
CA PHE A 47 -18.98 21.14 27.05
C PHE A 47 -19.51 22.08 25.96
N LEU A 48 -19.98 23.27 26.33
CA LEU A 48 -20.38 24.31 25.38
C LEU A 48 -19.20 24.80 24.54
N ALA A 49 -18.04 25.07 25.16
CA ALA A 49 -16.85 25.51 24.44
C ALA A 49 -16.33 24.45 23.46
N VAL A 50 -16.30 23.18 23.87
CA VAL A 50 -15.89 22.05 23.00
C VAL A 50 -16.88 21.85 21.87
N GLY A 51 -18.19 21.86 22.15
CA GLY A 51 -19.23 21.75 21.14
C GLY A 51 -19.20 22.90 20.12
N PHE A 52 -18.96 24.13 20.58
CA PHE A 52 -18.82 25.30 19.71
C PHE A 52 -17.57 25.22 18.84
N ARG A 53 -16.43 24.76 19.39
CA ARG A 53 -15.19 24.55 18.62
C ARG A 53 -15.38 23.49 17.54
N LEU A 54 -16.05 22.37 17.85
CA LEU A 54 -16.36 21.33 16.87
C LEU A 54 -17.35 21.80 15.81
N ALA A 55 -18.35 22.60 16.18
CA ALA A 55 -19.30 23.20 15.23
C ALA A 55 -18.63 24.23 14.29
N LEU A 56 -17.65 25.00 14.80
CA LEU A 56 -16.83 25.90 14.00
C LEU A 56 -15.91 25.14 13.03
N VAL A 57 -15.27 24.07 13.49
CA VAL A 57 -14.43 23.19 12.65
C VAL A 57 -15.27 22.47 11.59
N GLY A 58 -16.53 22.14 11.89
CA GLY A 58 -17.46 21.54 10.92
C GLY A 58 -18.02 22.54 9.88
N ARG A 59 -17.91 23.85 10.12
CA ARG A 59 -18.41 24.91 9.21
C ARG A 59 -17.36 25.48 8.27
N THR A 60 -16.07 25.16 8.45
CA THR A 60 -15.03 25.46 7.46
C THR A 60 -15.02 24.42 6.34
N LYS A 61 -16.20 24.11 5.76
CA LYS A 61 -16.22 23.78 4.33
C LYS A 61 -15.90 25.06 3.59
N ARG A 62 -14.61 25.38 3.45
CA ARG A 62 -14.13 26.28 2.41
C ARG A 62 -14.86 25.86 1.14
N LYS A 63 -15.67 26.76 0.57
CA LYS A 63 -15.94 26.71 -0.87
C LYS A 63 -14.56 26.81 -1.49
N VAL A 64 -13.96 25.66 -1.77
CA VAL A 64 -12.77 25.60 -2.60
C VAL A 64 -13.23 26.18 -3.92
N ASP A 65 -12.70 27.36 -4.25
CA ASP A 65 -12.94 27.94 -5.56
C ASP A 65 -12.45 26.90 -6.58
N PRO A 66 -13.31 26.37 -7.47
CA PRO A 66 -12.89 25.39 -8.47
C PRO A 66 -11.74 25.88 -9.35
N ARG A 67 -11.43 27.18 -9.35
CA ARG A 67 -10.26 27.78 -10.02
C ARG A 67 -8.95 27.71 -9.21
N THR A 68 -9.01 27.38 -7.91
CA THR A 68 -7.84 27.20 -7.04
C THR A 68 -7.51 25.74 -6.77
N LEU A 69 -8.35 24.81 -7.24
CA LEU A 69 -7.92 23.43 -7.39
C LEU A 69 -6.84 23.41 -8.49
N PRO A 70 -5.68 22.78 -8.27
CA PRO A 70 -4.79 22.49 -9.38
C PRO A 70 -5.62 21.80 -10.46
N PRO A 71 -5.42 22.12 -11.74
CA PRO A 71 -6.18 21.52 -12.82
C PRO A 71 -6.21 20.01 -12.62
N ARG A 72 -7.43 19.44 -12.67
CA ARG A 72 -7.68 18.00 -12.53
C ARG A 72 -7.02 17.18 -13.64
N ASP A 73 -6.45 17.89 -14.61
CA ASP A 73 -5.64 17.45 -15.74
C ASP A 73 -4.16 17.79 -15.53
N GLN A 74 -3.60 17.61 -14.32
CA GLN A 74 -2.21 17.16 -14.32
C GLN A 74 -2.28 15.78 -14.98
N PRO A 75 -1.73 15.58 -16.19
CA PRO A 75 -1.68 14.26 -16.77
C PRO A 75 -1.09 13.38 -15.67
N ASP A 76 -1.86 12.37 -15.23
CA ASP A 76 -1.34 11.28 -14.39
C ASP A 76 0.07 11.08 -14.87
N GLN A 77 1.08 11.35 -14.02
CA GLN A 77 2.48 11.20 -14.40
C GLN A 77 2.57 9.78 -14.95
N GLN A 78 2.51 9.67 -16.27
CA GLN A 78 2.56 8.41 -16.95
C GLN A 78 3.97 7.99 -16.62
N GLN A 79 4.08 7.02 -15.70
CA GLN A 79 5.31 6.29 -15.52
C GLN A 79 5.60 5.76 -16.91
N THR A 80 6.47 6.45 -17.64
CA THR A 80 6.99 5.98 -18.91
C THR A 80 7.82 4.78 -18.52
N LEU A 81 7.16 3.62 -18.51
CA LEU A 81 7.83 2.34 -18.40
C LEU A 81 8.80 2.31 -19.55
N ILE A 82 10.08 2.42 -19.21
CA ILE A 82 11.14 2.42 -20.20
C ILE A 82 11.20 1.00 -20.73
N PRO A 83 11.33 0.81 -22.06
CA PRO A 83 11.58 -0.51 -22.60
C PRO A 83 12.77 -1.10 -21.83
N ASN A 84 12.56 -2.21 -21.12
CA ASN A 84 13.57 -2.83 -20.26
C ASN A 84 14.70 -3.50 -21.06
N SER A 85 15.18 -2.85 -22.13
CA SER A 85 16.28 -3.30 -22.98
C SER A 85 17.61 -3.45 -22.22
N TRP A 86 17.62 -3.17 -20.92
CA TRP A 86 18.78 -3.22 -20.05
C TRP A 86 18.96 -4.59 -19.40
N SER A 87 17.89 -5.38 -19.20
CA SER A 87 18.03 -6.73 -18.67
C SER A 87 18.24 -7.72 -19.81
N ALA A 88 19.37 -8.41 -19.81
CA ALA A 88 19.60 -9.53 -20.73
C ALA A 88 18.59 -10.69 -20.52
N ASN A 89 17.93 -10.73 -19.35
CA ASN A 89 16.95 -11.74 -18.97
C ASN A 89 15.56 -11.13 -18.82
N ARG A 90 14.80 -11.02 -19.92
CA ARG A 90 13.41 -10.54 -19.87
C ARG A 90 12.52 -11.52 -19.09
N GLY A 91 11.42 -11.02 -18.54
CA GLY A 91 10.50 -11.80 -17.73
C GLY A 91 9.83 -12.90 -18.52
N GLU A 92 9.21 -12.56 -19.66
CA GLU A 92 8.49 -13.52 -20.53
C GLU A 92 7.42 -14.33 -19.77
N ILE A 93 6.95 -13.83 -18.63
CA ILE A 93 6.00 -14.51 -17.77
C ILE A 93 4.57 -14.15 -18.16
N VAL A 94 3.74 -15.16 -18.42
CA VAL A 94 2.31 -14.96 -18.65
C VAL A 94 1.59 -14.82 -17.30
N LEU A 95 0.87 -13.72 -17.12
CA LEU A 95 0.02 -13.48 -15.95
C LEU A 95 -1.16 -14.46 -15.89
N SER A 96 -1.30 -15.17 -14.78
CA SER A 96 -2.49 -15.94 -14.42
C SER A 96 -3.46 -15.07 -13.61
N LEU A 97 -4.68 -14.90 -14.12
CA LEU A 97 -5.73 -14.15 -13.43
C LEU A 97 -6.20 -14.85 -12.15
N ASP A 98 -6.24 -16.18 -12.13
CA ASP A 98 -6.62 -16.95 -10.95
C ASP A 98 -5.60 -16.77 -9.83
N ARG A 99 -4.31 -16.73 -10.17
CA ARG A 99 -3.21 -16.42 -9.25
C ARG A 99 -3.30 -14.97 -8.76
N LEU A 100 -3.56 -14.02 -9.66
CA LEU A 100 -3.72 -12.60 -9.31
C LEU A 100 -4.89 -12.38 -8.35
N ALA A 101 -5.99 -13.12 -8.49
CA ALA A 101 -7.18 -13.00 -7.65
C ALA A 101 -6.91 -13.27 -6.16
N VAL A 102 -5.81 -13.99 -5.84
CA VAL A 102 -5.35 -14.20 -4.46
C VAL A 102 -4.90 -12.90 -3.80
N PHE A 103 -4.36 -11.96 -4.58
CA PHE A 103 -3.86 -10.67 -4.10
C PHE A 103 -4.88 -9.55 -4.30
N HIS A 104 -5.50 -9.52 -5.49
CA HIS A 104 -6.37 -8.45 -5.94
C HIS A 104 -7.66 -9.00 -6.56
N PRO A 105 -8.57 -9.54 -5.75
CA PRO A 105 -9.81 -10.14 -6.27
C PRO A 105 -10.70 -9.13 -6.99
N PHE A 106 -10.64 -7.82 -6.67
CA PHE A 106 -11.36 -6.79 -7.42
C PHE A 106 -10.80 -6.61 -8.83
N LEU A 107 -9.47 -6.59 -8.99
CA LEU A 107 -8.85 -6.45 -10.32
C LEU A 107 -9.28 -7.56 -11.27
N VAL A 108 -9.52 -8.76 -10.75
CA VAL A 108 -9.96 -9.88 -11.58
C VAL A 108 -11.48 -9.85 -11.80
N SER A 109 -12.27 -9.74 -10.72
CA SER A 109 -13.73 -9.87 -10.78
C SER A 109 -14.47 -8.62 -11.28
N GLY A 110 -13.92 -7.42 -11.05
CA GLY A 110 -14.61 -6.14 -11.24
C GLY A 110 -15.74 -5.86 -10.24
N LYS A 111 -15.95 -6.73 -9.24
CA LYS A 111 -17.09 -6.68 -8.30
C LYS A 111 -16.73 -5.89 -7.04
N ALA A 112 -16.89 -4.56 -7.10
CA ALA A 112 -16.52 -3.66 -6.00
C ALA A 112 -17.31 -3.91 -4.70
N ASP A 113 -18.56 -4.37 -4.82
CA ASP A 113 -19.44 -4.74 -3.71
C ASP A 113 -18.93 -5.97 -2.94
N GLN A 114 -18.32 -6.93 -3.63
CA GLN A 114 -17.74 -8.14 -3.03
C GLN A 114 -16.36 -7.88 -2.41
N HIS A 115 -15.61 -6.91 -2.95
CA HIS A 115 -14.24 -6.62 -2.54
C HIS A 115 -14.01 -5.12 -2.27
N PRO A 116 -14.75 -4.50 -1.33
CA PRO A 116 -14.75 -3.04 -1.17
C PRO A 116 -13.42 -2.48 -0.69
N ALA A 117 -12.62 -3.24 0.07
CA ALA A 117 -11.29 -2.82 0.51
C ALA A 117 -10.30 -2.76 -0.68
N ASP A 118 -10.29 -3.81 -1.51
CA ASP A 118 -9.44 -3.89 -2.71
C ASP A 118 -9.89 -2.85 -3.74
N ALA A 119 -11.19 -2.73 -4.01
CA ALA A 119 -11.76 -1.74 -4.93
C ALA A 119 -11.40 -0.30 -4.56
N ARG A 120 -11.30 0.05 -3.27
CA ARG A 120 -10.86 1.39 -2.83
C ARG A 120 -9.42 1.70 -3.24
N LEU A 121 -8.54 0.71 -3.31
CA LEU A 121 -7.16 0.89 -3.78
C LEU A 121 -7.11 1.30 -5.26
N PHE A 122 -8.15 0.94 -6.01
CA PHE A 122 -8.26 1.12 -7.45
C PHE A 122 -9.35 2.12 -7.85
N ALA A 123 -10.00 2.78 -6.90
CA ALA A 123 -11.14 3.66 -7.14
C ALA A 123 -10.84 4.86 -8.05
N ALA A 124 -9.55 5.16 -8.28
CA ALA A 124 -9.07 6.21 -9.17
C ALA A 124 -8.55 5.69 -10.53
N GLY A 125 -8.43 4.37 -10.71
CA GLY A 125 -7.75 3.77 -11.85
C GLY A 125 -8.69 3.05 -12.83
N ASP A 126 -8.31 3.07 -14.10
CA ASP A 126 -8.85 2.16 -15.10
C ASP A 126 -8.30 0.74 -14.81
N ARG A 127 -9.17 -0.15 -14.31
CA ARG A 127 -8.86 -1.56 -14.03
C ARG A 127 -8.10 -2.22 -15.19
N ASP A 128 -8.50 -1.94 -16.43
CA ASP A 128 -7.91 -2.57 -17.61
C ASP A 128 -6.52 -2.01 -17.89
N LYS A 129 -6.28 -0.72 -17.60
CA LYS A 129 -4.93 -0.12 -17.63
C LYS A 129 -4.01 -0.79 -16.60
N ILE A 130 -4.50 -1.08 -15.40
CA ILE A 130 -3.71 -1.74 -14.35
C ILE A 130 -3.37 -3.17 -14.73
N LEU A 131 -4.36 -3.94 -15.21
CA LEU A 131 -4.13 -5.29 -15.69
C LEU A 131 -3.14 -5.32 -16.87
N ARG A 132 -3.24 -4.36 -17.79
CA ARG A 132 -2.29 -4.21 -18.89
C ARG A 132 -0.88 -3.95 -18.36
N SER A 133 -0.72 -3.00 -17.44
CA SER A 133 0.57 -2.67 -16.84
C SER A 133 1.19 -3.86 -16.10
N LEU A 134 0.41 -4.66 -15.37
CA LEU A 134 0.91 -5.88 -14.73
C LEU A 134 1.37 -6.95 -15.74
N LYS A 135 0.66 -7.09 -16.87
CA LYS A 135 1.07 -7.99 -17.96
C LYS A 135 2.37 -7.52 -18.61
N GLU A 136 2.46 -6.24 -18.94
CA GLU A 136 3.67 -5.62 -19.50
C GLU A 136 4.84 -5.77 -18.54
N HIS A 137 4.63 -5.57 -17.23
CA HIS A 137 5.66 -5.78 -16.22
C HIS A 137 6.19 -7.21 -16.23
N LEU A 138 5.32 -8.21 -16.20
CA LEU A 138 5.73 -9.63 -16.17
C LEU A 138 6.35 -10.10 -17.50
N LEU A 139 5.91 -9.53 -18.63
CA LEU A 139 6.43 -9.85 -19.95
C LEU A 139 7.79 -9.20 -20.20
N ASP A 140 7.90 -7.92 -19.87
CA ASP A 140 9.02 -7.08 -20.29
C ASP A 140 10.04 -6.82 -19.19
N GLY A 141 9.70 -6.93 -17.92
CA GLY A 141 10.60 -6.65 -16.80
C GLY A 141 11.83 -7.56 -16.76
N GLY A 142 12.86 -7.15 -16.03
CA GLY A 142 14.07 -7.96 -15.83
C GLY A 142 13.88 -9.06 -14.79
N SER A 143 14.16 -10.30 -15.16
CA SER A 143 14.07 -11.47 -14.29
C SER A 143 15.33 -11.64 -13.44
N HIS A 144 15.16 -11.68 -12.13
CA HIS A 144 16.23 -11.89 -11.14
C HIS A 144 15.81 -12.87 -10.05
N GLY A 145 16.78 -13.28 -9.24
CA GLY A 145 16.55 -14.08 -8.06
C GLY A 145 15.80 -13.31 -6.97
N ALA A 146 14.94 -14.03 -6.26
CA ALA A 146 14.33 -13.61 -5.02
C ALA A 146 14.42 -14.73 -3.98
N MET A 147 14.46 -14.39 -2.71
CA MET A 147 14.63 -15.37 -1.63
C MET A 147 13.71 -15.08 -0.46
N VAL A 148 13.06 -16.10 0.08
CA VAL A 148 12.30 -15.97 1.34
C VAL A 148 13.29 -15.70 2.47
N ALA A 149 13.22 -14.50 3.04
CA ALA A 149 14.06 -14.08 4.15
C ALA A 149 13.56 -14.59 5.49
N ASP A 150 12.25 -14.49 5.73
CA ASP A 150 11.59 -14.91 6.97
C ASP A 150 10.24 -15.55 6.64
N CYS A 151 9.81 -16.51 7.44
CA CYS A 151 8.56 -17.24 7.25
C CYS A 151 8.03 -17.75 8.61
N ALA A 152 6.84 -17.28 8.97
CA ALA A 152 6.01 -17.76 10.07
C ALA A 152 4.68 -18.29 9.52
N ASP A 153 3.83 -18.90 10.36
CA ASP A 153 2.60 -19.60 9.92
C ASP A 153 1.64 -18.78 9.05
N SER A 154 1.61 -17.45 9.25
CA SER A 154 0.72 -16.53 8.53
C SER A 154 1.40 -15.22 8.15
N ALA A 155 2.72 -15.20 8.04
CA ALA A 155 3.48 -14.04 7.60
C ALA A 155 4.81 -14.46 7.00
N PHE A 156 5.26 -13.78 5.95
CA PHE A 156 6.58 -14.02 5.38
C PHE A 156 7.14 -12.76 4.73
N THR A 157 8.46 -12.74 4.54
CA THR A 157 9.19 -11.68 3.84
C THR A 157 10.03 -12.28 2.72
N VAL A 158 10.02 -11.65 1.55
CA VAL A 158 10.83 -12.01 0.37
C VAL A 158 11.80 -10.88 0.06
N ALA A 159 13.07 -11.21 -0.08
CA ALA A 159 14.09 -10.33 -0.65
C ALA A 159 14.07 -10.46 -2.18
N ALA A 160 13.71 -9.39 -2.89
CA ALA A 160 13.75 -9.32 -4.34
C ALA A 160 15.03 -8.57 -4.78
N TYR A 161 15.93 -9.26 -5.47
CA TYR A 161 17.22 -8.69 -5.88
C TYR A 161 17.07 -7.75 -7.06
N SER A 162 17.88 -6.70 -7.09
CA SER A 162 18.10 -5.85 -8.25
C SER A 162 19.59 -5.73 -8.53
N GLU A 163 20.02 -6.10 -9.74
CA GLU A 163 21.41 -5.90 -10.17
C GLU A 163 21.79 -4.43 -10.29
N VAL A 164 20.83 -3.58 -10.71
CA VAL A 164 21.05 -2.12 -10.89
C VAL A 164 21.45 -1.47 -9.56
N PHE A 165 20.80 -1.88 -8.47
CA PHE A 165 21.09 -1.36 -7.13
C PHE A 165 22.09 -2.21 -6.34
N ASP A 166 22.45 -3.39 -6.82
CA ASP A 166 23.14 -4.43 -6.04
C ASP A 166 22.53 -4.57 -4.63
N ALA A 167 21.20 -4.62 -4.59
CA ALA A 167 20.44 -4.53 -3.35
C ALA A 167 19.17 -5.37 -3.44
N CYS A 168 18.65 -5.75 -2.27
CA CYS A 168 17.34 -6.39 -2.16
C CYS A 168 16.31 -5.38 -1.66
N VAL A 169 15.15 -5.35 -2.31
CA VAL A 169 13.93 -4.77 -1.75
C VAL A 169 13.18 -5.88 -1.02
N PHE A 170 12.75 -5.61 0.22
CA PHE A 170 12.07 -6.60 1.04
C PHE A 170 10.55 -6.42 0.95
N LEU A 171 9.87 -7.47 0.50
CA LEU A 171 8.43 -7.52 0.33
C LEU A 171 7.82 -8.38 1.43
N ALA A 172 6.88 -7.83 2.19
CA ALA A 172 6.21 -8.53 3.28
C ALA A 172 4.73 -8.76 2.96
N TRP A 173 4.21 -9.87 3.48
CA TRP A 173 2.79 -10.19 3.46
C TRP A 173 2.39 -10.91 4.75
N SER A 174 1.15 -10.72 5.20
CA SER A 174 0.59 -11.36 6.38
C SER A 174 -0.88 -11.75 6.18
N GLY A 175 -1.43 -12.53 7.10
CA GLY A 175 -2.84 -12.92 7.12
C GLY A 175 -3.16 -14.25 6.43
N PRO A 176 -4.45 -14.54 6.16
CA PRO A 176 -4.93 -15.76 5.53
C PRO A 176 -4.33 -15.98 4.12
N THR A 177 -4.17 -14.90 3.35
CA THR A 177 -3.51 -14.96 2.04
C THR A 177 -2.05 -15.40 2.17
N ALA A 178 -1.31 -14.89 3.17
CA ALA A 178 0.06 -15.35 3.42
C ALA A 178 0.09 -16.86 3.73
N LYS A 179 -0.80 -17.33 4.61
CA LYS A 179 -0.91 -18.76 4.95
C LYS A 179 -1.18 -19.62 3.71
N THR A 180 -2.05 -19.15 2.81
CA THR A 180 -2.36 -19.82 1.53
C THR A 180 -1.12 -19.91 0.64
N LEU A 181 -0.38 -18.81 0.50
CA LEU A 181 0.84 -18.78 -0.32
C LEU A 181 1.94 -19.68 0.27
N ILE A 182 2.15 -19.63 1.59
CA ILE A 182 3.12 -20.49 2.29
C ILE A 182 2.82 -21.96 2.04
N SER A 183 1.55 -22.36 2.23
CA SER A 183 1.14 -23.76 2.02
C SER A 183 1.27 -24.18 0.55
N ARG A 184 0.74 -23.37 -0.38
CA ARG A 184 0.74 -23.68 -1.82
C ARG A 184 2.15 -23.79 -2.39
N HIS A 185 3.07 -22.92 -1.97
CA HIS A 185 4.43 -22.84 -2.49
C HIS A 185 5.48 -23.51 -1.59
N ARG A 186 5.05 -24.10 -0.46
CA ARG A 186 5.93 -24.70 0.55
C ARG A 186 7.06 -23.74 0.96
N LEU A 187 6.69 -22.49 1.20
CA LEU A 187 7.66 -21.44 1.52
C LEU A 187 8.37 -21.76 2.84
N LYS A 188 9.68 -21.54 2.84
CA LYS A 188 10.56 -21.65 4.00
C LYS A 188 11.73 -20.67 3.84
N PRO A 189 12.38 -20.21 4.92
CA PRO A 189 13.56 -19.37 4.79
C PRO A 189 14.60 -19.98 3.86
N GLY A 190 15.15 -19.17 2.97
CA GLY A 190 16.09 -19.61 1.92
C GLY A 190 15.43 -20.20 0.66
N ALA A 191 14.11 -20.35 0.61
CA ALA A 191 13.43 -20.75 -0.62
C ALA A 191 13.68 -19.73 -1.72
N ARG A 192 14.08 -20.22 -2.90
CA ARG A 192 14.37 -19.43 -4.09
C ARG A 192 13.08 -19.20 -4.88
N LEU A 193 12.92 -17.97 -5.38
CA LEU A 193 11.79 -17.48 -6.16
C LEU A 193 12.36 -16.61 -7.31
N ILE A 194 11.53 -16.26 -8.28
CA ILE A 194 11.83 -15.31 -9.35
C ILE A 194 11.10 -14.00 -9.08
N THR A 195 11.85 -12.90 -9.15
CA THR A 195 11.28 -11.55 -9.22
C THR A 195 11.42 -11.01 -10.64
N ILE A 196 10.38 -10.33 -11.11
CA ILE A 196 10.41 -9.52 -12.32
C ILE A 196 10.43 -8.05 -11.89
N ASN A 197 11.48 -7.35 -12.29
CA ASN A 197 11.74 -5.98 -11.88
C ASN A 197 11.49 -5.02 -13.03
N THR A 198 10.77 -3.94 -12.73
CA THR A 198 10.79 -2.72 -13.55
C THR A 198 11.41 -1.59 -12.74
N TYR A 199 11.80 -0.52 -13.42
CA TYR A 199 12.58 0.56 -12.81
C TYR A 199 11.99 1.93 -13.14
N THR A 200 12.20 2.90 -12.24
CA THR A 200 11.92 4.30 -12.52
C THR A 200 13.24 5.04 -12.70
N GLN A 201 13.39 5.71 -13.83
CA GLN A 201 14.49 6.63 -14.06
C GLN A 201 14.20 8.00 -13.45
N PRO A 202 15.24 8.75 -13.04
CA PRO A 202 15.06 10.12 -12.61
C PRO A 202 14.57 10.99 -13.79
N THR A 203 13.47 11.72 -13.62
CA THR A 203 13.03 12.77 -14.55
C THR A 203 13.74 14.10 -14.32
N SER A 204 14.37 14.25 -13.15
CA SER A 204 15.17 15.43 -12.80
C SER A 204 16.36 15.06 -11.89
N ARG A 205 17.38 15.92 -11.86
CA ARG A 205 18.57 15.74 -11.01
C ARG A 205 18.29 15.81 -9.50
N THR A 206 17.13 16.35 -9.12
CA THR A 206 16.73 16.52 -7.72
C THR A 206 15.93 15.34 -7.19
N GLU A 207 15.48 14.43 -8.04
CA GLU A 207 14.78 13.24 -7.60
C GLU A 207 15.73 12.32 -6.82
N GLN A 208 15.26 11.91 -5.65
CA GLN A 208 16.00 11.05 -4.76
C GLN A 208 15.59 9.60 -4.98
N ARG A 209 16.55 8.70 -4.74
CA ARG A 209 16.27 7.28 -4.68
C ARG A 209 15.26 6.99 -3.57
N GLN A 210 14.39 5.99 -3.78
CA GLN A 210 13.53 5.46 -2.71
C GLN A 210 14.37 5.13 -1.48
N SER A 211 13.90 5.55 -0.30
CA SER A 211 14.74 5.59 0.90
C SER A 211 14.99 4.20 1.51
N ASP A 212 14.16 3.23 1.14
CA ASP A 212 14.31 1.83 1.51
C ASP A 212 15.37 1.07 0.71
N ILE A 213 15.88 1.64 -0.39
CA ILE A 213 16.94 1.04 -1.19
C ILE A 213 18.30 1.48 -0.65
N VAL A 214 19.00 0.55 0.01
CA VAL A 214 20.40 0.72 0.41
C VAL A 214 21.28 0.09 -0.67
N PRO A 215 21.95 0.88 -1.54
CA PRO A 215 22.71 0.33 -2.66
C PRO A 215 23.92 -0.46 -2.19
N GLY A 216 24.19 -1.57 -2.88
CA GLY A 216 25.41 -2.34 -2.70
C GLY A 216 26.61 -1.73 -3.40
N GLU A 217 27.76 -2.35 -3.19
CA GLU A 217 29.05 -1.96 -3.76
C GLU A 217 29.06 -2.02 -5.29
N ARG A 218 28.27 -2.92 -5.89
CA ARG A 218 28.18 -3.10 -7.35
C ARG A 218 27.07 -2.26 -7.99
N SER A 219 26.45 -1.35 -7.23
CA SER A 219 25.33 -0.53 -7.74
C SER A 219 25.77 0.39 -8.88
N GLN A 220 24.95 0.44 -9.93
CA GLN A 220 25.08 1.39 -11.02
C GLN A 220 24.52 2.75 -10.57
N LYS A 221 25.40 3.75 -10.45
CA LYS A 221 25.01 5.08 -9.93
C LYS A 221 24.24 5.88 -10.98
N GLY A 222 23.17 6.55 -10.54
CA GLY A 222 22.47 7.58 -11.30
C GLY A 222 21.55 7.10 -12.42
N THR A 223 21.40 5.78 -12.61
CA THR A 223 20.55 5.24 -13.68
C THR A 223 19.10 5.15 -13.28
N CYS A 224 18.80 4.67 -12.08
CA CYS A 224 17.43 4.48 -11.58
C CYS A 224 17.29 5.05 -10.16
N ILE A 225 16.07 5.49 -9.82
CA ILE A 225 15.68 5.97 -8.48
C ILE A 225 14.76 5.00 -7.74
N ALA A 226 14.12 4.07 -8.45
CA ALA A 226 13.22 3.07 -7.87
C ALA A 226 13.33 1.73 -8.61
N VAL A 227 13.00 0.64 -7.91
CA VAL A 227 12.73 -0.68 -8.49
C VAL A 227 11.34 -1.14 -8.04
N TRP A 228 10.61 -1.82 -8.91
CA TRP A 228 9.27 -2.35 -8.66
C TRP A 228 9.34 -3.86 -8.88
N PRO A 229 9.58 -4.64 -7.82
CA PRO A 229 9.65 -6.09 -7.94
C PRO A 229 8.26 -6.74 -7.91
N ILE A 230 8.06 -7.78 -8.72
CA ILE A 230 6.89 -8.66 -8.69
C ILE A 230 7.36 -10.10 -8.64
N ILE A 231 6.87 -10.89 -7.68
CA ILE A 231 7.27 -12.29 -7.55
C ILE A 231 6.48 -13.16 -8.55
N ALA A 232 7.16 -13.62 -9.61
CA ALA A 232 6.54 -14.38 -10.70
C ALA A 232 5.97 -15.73 -10.24
N ASP A 233 6.65 -16.42 -9.31
CA ASP A 233 6.20 -17.71 -8.78
C ASP A 233 4.77 -17.65 -8.24
N PHE A 234 4.31 -16.48 -7.78
CA PHE A 234 2.97 -16.30 -7.24
C PHE A 234 1.92 -15.91 -8.28
N LEU A 235 2.31 -15.54 -9.51
CA LEU A 235 1.43 -14.92 -10.50
C LEU A 235 1.30 -15.66 -11.83
N THR A 236 2.01 -16.77 -12.02
CA THR A 236 1.90 -17.56 -13.25
C THR A 236 1.62 -19.04 -12.98
N ASP A 237 1.01 -19.67 -13.97
CA ASP A 237 0.86 -21.12 -14.04
C ASP A 237 1.85 -21.77 -15.03
N ASP A 238 2.64 -20.96 -15.74
CA ASP A 238 3.67 -21.43 -16.69
C ASP A 238 4.92 -21.93 -15.95
N GLN A 239 4.85 -23.17 -15.48
CA GLN A 239 5.93 -23.84 -14.76
C GLN A 239 7.19 -24.08 -15.63
N PRO A 240 7.09 -24.45 -16.92
CA PRO A 240 8.26 -24.54 -17.80
C PRO A 240 9.07 -23.24 -17.85
N THR A 241 8.42 -22.10 -18.14
CA THR A 241 9.11 -20.81 -18.21
C THR A 241 9.72 -20.43 -16.87
N LEU A 242 9.00 -20.61 -15.75
CA LEU A 242 9.55 -20.37 -14.41
C LEU A 242 10.81 -21.20 -14.14
N LYS A 243 10.79 -22.50 -14.50
CA LYS A 243 11.94 -23.39 -14.31
C LYS A 243 13.16 -22.92 -15.10
N GLU A 244 12.95 -22.45 -16.32
CA GLU A 244 14.02 -21.85 -17.15
C GLU A 244 14.57 -20.57 -16.52
N LYS A 245 13.70 -19.69 -16.00
CA LYS A 245 14.14 -18.48 -15.29
C LYS A 245 14.94 -18.84 -14.02
N HIS A 246 14.49 -19.81 -13.22
CA HIS A 246 15.26 -20.32 -12.08
C HIS A 246 16.65 -20.83 -12.48
N ALA A 247 16.75 -21.58 -13.58
CA ALA A 247 18.02 -22.10 -14.08
C ALA A 247 18.95 -21.01 -14.64
N SER A 248 18.39 -19.90 -15.12
CA SER A 248 19.16 -18.76 -15.64
C SER A 248 19.84 -17.92 -14.56
N ILE A 249 19.38 -17.99 -13.30
CA ILE A 249 19.97 -17.22 -12.20
C ILE A 249 21.28 -17.88 -11.75
N THR A 250 22.36 -17.10 -11.83
CA THR A 250 23.72 -17.60 -11.53
C THR A 250 23.88 -17.98 -10.05
N PRO A 251 24.77 -18.95 -9.72
CA PRO A 251 25.10 -19.25 -8.33
C PRO A 251 25.59 -18.04 -7.53
N ASP A 252 26.34 -17.13 -8.17
CA ASP A 252 26.87 -15.91 -7.55
C ASP A 252 25.75 -14.93 -7.16
N GLU A 253 24.72 -14.79 -8.00
CA GLU A 253 23.54 -14.00 -7.68
C GLU A 253 22.82 -14.59 -6.46
N TRP A 254 22.60 -15.91 -6.41
CA TRP A 254 21.99 -16.56 -5.25
C TRP A 254 22.80 -16.35 -3.96
N ALA A 255 24.12 -16.45 -4.03
CA ALA A 255 25.01 -16.21 -2.90
C ALA A 255 24.93 -14.74 -2.45
N ARG A 256 24.89 -13.80 -3.39
CA ARG A 256 24.75 -12.36 -3.10
C ARG A 256 23.41 -12.06 -2.41
N ILE A 257 22.32 -12.66 -2.86
CA ILE A 257 20.99 -12.50 -2.24
C ILE A 257 21.02 -13.00 -0.80
N ALA A 258 21.58 -14.19 -0.56
CA ALA A 258 21.68 -14.75 0.79
C ALA A 258 22.49 -13.83 1.74
N GLN A 259 23.60 -13.25 1.26
CA GLN A 259 24.38 -12.28 2.02
C GLN A 259 23.55 -11.03 2.37
N LEU A 260 22.82 -10.47 1.40
CA LEU A 260 21.97 -9.30 1.61
C LEU A 260 20.82 -9.58 2.59
N VAL A 261 20.25 -10.79 2.54
CA VAL A 261 19.24 -11.27 3.52
C VAL A 261 19.83 -11.30 4.93
N GLN A 262 21.04 -11.85 5.11
CA GLN A 262 21.71 -11.89 6.42
C GLN A 262 21.94 -10.47 6.97
N LEU A 263 22.41 -9.55 6.13
CA LEU A 263 22.63 -8.14 6.52
C LEU A 263 21.33 -7.45 6.93
N PHE A 264 20.22 -7.74 6.26
CA PHE A 264 18.90 -7.24 6.63
C PHE A 264 18.40 -7.82 7.95
N GLN A 265 18.57 -9.13 8.16
CA GLN A 265 18.19 -9.82 9.40
C GLN A 265 19.03 -9.38 10.61
N ALA A 266 20.26 -8.91 10.40
CA ALA A 266 21.08 -8.34 11.47
C ALA A 266 20.53 -6.98 11.99
N ARG A 267 19.65 -6.30 11.23
CA ARG A 267 19.02 -5.05 11.66
C ARG A 267 17.92 -5.30 12.70
N PRO A 268 17.72 -4.38 13.66
CA PRO A 268 16.54 -4.41 14.54
C PRO A 268 15.24 -4.48 13.73
N LEU A 269 14.28 -5.30 14.18
CA LEU A 269 13.02 -5.51 13.45
C LEU A 269 12.29 -4.19 13.13
N ALA A 270 12.30 -3.23 14.06
CA ALA A 270 11.65 -1.93 13.92
C ALA A 270 12.29 -1.01 12.84
N SER A 271 13.51 -1.29 12.40
CA SER A 271 14.23 -0.51 11.38
C SER A 271 14.37 -1.21 10.04
N ARG A 272 13.70 -2.35 9.86
CA ARG A 272 13.70 -3.10 8.60
C ARG A 272 12.64 -2.51 7.67
N PRO A 273 13.03 -1.78 6.60
CA PRO A 273 12.06 -1.28 5.66
C PRO A 273 11.50 -2.46 4.86
N VAL A 274 10.17 -2.52 4.75
CA VAL A 274 9.46 -3.53 3.94
C VAL A 274 8.37 -2.85 3.12
N ARG A 275 8.11 -3.39 1.94
CA ARG A 275 6.99 -3.00 1.08
C ARG A 275 5.92 -4.08 1.08
N SER A 276 4.76 -3.71 0.58
CA SER A 276 3.69 -4.66 0.28
C SER A 276 4.12 -5.65 -0.82
N LEU A 277 3.90 -6.95 -0.61
CA LEU A 277 4.12 -7.97 -1.64
C LEU A 277 3.04 -7.97 -2.75
N ALA A 278 1.96 -7.20 -2.59
CA ALA A 278 0.90 -7.10 -3.60
C ALA A 278 1.48 -6.57 -4.91
N PRO A 279 1.25 -7.23 -6.06
CA PRO A 279 1.90 -6.89 -7.32
C PRO A 279 1.75 -5.42 -7.74
N TYR A 280 0.58 -4.81 -7.50
CA TYR A 280 0.36 -3.40 -7.84
C TYR A 280 0.90 -2.41 -6.80
N LEU A 281 1.13 -2.87 -5.57
CA LEU A 281 1.57 -2.01 -4.46
C LEU A 281 3.08 -2.12 -4.19
N SER A 282 3.78 -3.01 -4.90
CA SER A 282 5.13 -3.44 -4.55
C SER A 282 6.23 -2.38 -4.68
N GLY A 283 5.99 -1.26 -5.35
CA GLY A 283 6.92 -0.12 -5.31
C GLY A 283 6.39 1.14 -4.65
N LYS A 284 5.24 1.08 -3.96
CA LYS A 284 4.84 2.15 -3.06
C LYS A 284 5.59 2.01 -1.74
N GLU A 285 6.60 2.85 -1.56
CA GLU A 285 7.36 2.94 -0.31
C GLU A 285 6.42 3.26 0.86
N GLY A 286 6.72 2.68 2.04
CA GLY A 286 5.97 2.95 3.28
C GLY A 286 4.55 2.35 3.31
N VAL A 287 4.08 1.75 2.23
CA VAL A 287 2.85 0.93 2.25
C VAL A 287 3.25 -0.44 2.81
N SER A 288 3.24 -0.54 4.14
CA SER A 288 3.29 -1.82 4.82
C SER A 288 2.09 -2.68 4.39
N ALA A 289 2.25 -4.01 4.44
CA ALA A 289 1.19 -4.95 4.11
C ALA A 289 -0.14 -4.51 4.79
N PRO A 290 -1.29 -4.61 4.10
CA PRO A 290 -2.55 -4.16 4.68
C PRO A 290 -2.75 -4.83 6.04
N PRO A 291 -3.04 -4.08 7.11
CA PRO A 291 -3.12 -4.64 8.47
C PRO A 291 -4.22 -5.70 8.64
N ASN A 292 -5.10 -5.88 7.64
CA ASN A 292 -6.31 -6.69 7.73
C ASN A 292 -6.55 -7.52 6.45
N GLY A 293 -5.56 -8.31 6.03
CA GLY A 293 -5.86 -9.51 5.23
C GLY A 293 -6.40 -10.60 6.14
#